data_AF-A0A959DE73-F1
#
_entry.id   AF-A0A959DE73-F1
#
_cell.length_a   1.000
_cell.length_b   1.000
_cell.length_c   1.000
_cell.angle_alpha   90.00
_cell.angle_beta   90.00
_cell.angle_gamma   90.00
#
_symmetry.space_group_name_H-M   'P 1'
#
loop_
_entity.id
_entity.type
_entity.pdbx_description
1 polymer ?
#
loop_
_entity_poly.entity_id
_entity_poly.type
_entity_poly.pdbx_seq_one_letter_code
_entity_poly.pdbx_strand_id
1 'polypeptide(L)'
;MKKITVLLIMCLESLALNAQPAAPIILDNPSFEDAPAHSRTPKGWDNCGFEGESPPDVQPSGEFGVEKKAAHGRTCLGLVVRDNDTWECAGQALKQPLLADTCYQLAFKACRSETYISLSRATNQRANYNTPAVIRIWGGYEDKEKDGFEMLAETAPVANTDWQEYRVAFTPTAAYDYLYLEAYFDQGRPIPYNGNVLVDELSAIVPCSLGGK
;
A
#
# COMPACT_ATOMS: atom_id res chain seq x y z
N MET A 1 67.47 36.32 15.91
CA MET A 1 66.02 36.31 16.24
C MET A 1 65.29 35.45 15.23
N LYS A 2 65.04 34.17 15.53
CA LYS A 2 64.30 33.26 14.64
C LYS A 2 62.85 33.19 15.14
N LYS A 3 61.90 33.65 14.32
CA LYS A 3 60.46 33.55 14.60
C LYS A 3 60.04 32.10 14.35
N ILE A 4 59.57 31.42 15.39
CA ILE A 4 58.95 30.10 15.29
C ILE A 4 57.46 30.36 15.04
N THR A 5 57.00 30.09 13.82
CA THR A 5 55.58 30.06 13.49
C THR A 5 55.06 28.68 13.84
N VAL A 6 54.23 28.60 14.88
CA VAL A 6 53.49 27.37 15.23
C VAL A 6 52.26 27.31 14.33
N LEU A 7 52.23 26.33 13.43
CA LEU A 7 51.08 26.04 12.57
C LEU A 7 50.11 25.17 13.37
N LEU A 8 48.95 25.73 13.74
CA LEU A 8 47.87 25.01 14.41
C LEU A 8 47.13 24.16 13.36
N ILE A 9 47.42 22.86 13.31
CA ILE A 9 46.69 21.90 12.47
C ILE A 9 45.38 21.58 13.21
N MET A 10 44.27 22.18 12.77
CA MET A 10 42.93 21.72 13.16
C MET A 10 42.67 20.38 12.45
N CYS A 11 42.81 19.28 13.18
CA CYS A 11 42.26 17.98 12.77
C CYS A 11 40.74 18.12 12.70
N LEU A 12 40.19 18.27 11.49
CA LEU A 12 38.80 17.95 11.21
C LEU A 12 38.65 16.44 11.33
N GLU A 13 38.35 15.98 12.54
CA GLU A 13 37.84 14.63 12.75
C GLU A 13 36.52 14.53 11.99
N SER A 14 36.56 13.78 10.89
CA SER A 14 35.38 13.46 10.10
C SER A 14 34.49 12.63 11.01
N LEU A 15 33.46 13.26 11.58
CA LEU A 15 32.32 12.57 12.18
C LEU A 15 31.65 11.80 11.03
N ALA A 16 32.16 10.61 10.74
CA ALA A 16 31.45 9.62 9.96
C ALA A 16 30.21 9.28 10.77
N LEU A 17 29.11 9.95 10.45
CA LEU A 17 27.79 9.62 10.96
C LEU A 17 27.52 8.20 10.47
N ASN A 18 27.77 7.19 11.32
CA ASN A 18 27.29 5.85 11.08
C ASN A 18 25.77 5.91 11.13
N ALA A 19 25.13 6.18 10.00
CA ALA A 19 23.70 5.98 9.84
C ALA A 19 23.45 4.48 10.11
N GLN A 20 22.87 4.18 11.27
CA GLN A 20 22.42 2.82 11.53
C GLN A 20 21.39 2.48 10.45
N PRO A 21 21.46 1.29 9.82
CA PRO A 21 20.44 0.89 8.88
C PRO A 21 19.09 0.96 9.57
N ALA A 22 18.09 1.53 8.89
CA ALA A 22 16.74 1.57 9.43
C ALA A 22 16.29 0.14 9.81
N ALA A 23 15.46 0.01 10.83
CA ALA A 23 14.91 -1.29 11.22
C ALA A 23 13.77 -1.68 10.26
N PRO A 24 13.47 -2.98 10.11
CA PRO A 24 12.22 -3.43 9.50
C PRO A 24 11.00 -2.85 10.21
N ILE A 25 10.03 -2.34 9.45
CA ILE A 25 8.76 -1.83 9.96
C ILE A 25 7.73 -2.95 9.86
N ILE A 26 7.23 -3.41 11.00
CA ILE A 26 6.21 -4.47 11.09
C ILE A 26 4.83 -3.83 11.01
N LEU A 27 4.07 -4.23 9.99
CA LEU A 27 2.68 -3.81 9.79
C LEU A 27 1.74 -4.55 10.76
N ASP A 28 0.69 -3.86 11.19
CA ASP A 28 -0.40 -4.48 11.91
C ASP A 28 -1.34 -5.21 10.95
N ASN A 29 -1.74 -6.42 11.33
CA ASN A 29 -2.60 -7.31 10.55
C ASN A 29 -2.22 -7.40 9.05
N PRO A 30 -0.99 -7.83 8.72
CA PRO A 30 -0.48 -7.81 7.33
C PRO A 30 -1.17 -8.79 6.38
N SER A 31 -1.96 -9.74 6.91
CA SER A 31 -2.80 -10.67 6.13
C SER A 31 -4.28 -10.36 6.25
N PHE A 32 -4.66 -9.20 6.80
CA PHE A 32 -6.05 -8.75 6.85
C PHE A 32 -7.00 -9.79 7.48
N GLU A 33 -6.52 -10.49 8.50
CA GLU A 33 -7.29 -11.49 9.23
C GLU A 33 -8.33 -10.81 10.08
N ASP A 34 -9.60 -11.07 9.77
CA ASP A 34 -10.73 -10.62 10.57
C ASP A 34 -11.95 -11.55 10.36
N ALA A 35 -13.08 -11.22 10.97
CA ALA A 35 -14.34 -11.79 10.58
C ALA A 35 -14.64 -11.38 9.12
N PRO A 36 -14.94 -12.32 8.21
CA PRO A 36 -15.31 -11.98 6.85
C PRO A 36 -16.54 -11.07 6.81
N ALA A 37 -16.48 -10.01 6.01
CA ALA A 37 -17.57 -9.06 5.84
C ALA A 37 -17.35 -8.20 4.61
N HIS A 38 -18.45 -7.84 3.96
CA HIS A 38 -18.42 -6.76 3.00
C HIS A 38 -18.50 -5.39 3.71
N SER A 39 -17.99 -4.36 3.06
CA SER A 39 -18.10 -2.95 3.45
C SER A 39 -17.59 -2.69 4.87
N ARG A 40 -16.52 -3.40 5.26
CA ARG A 40 -15.88 -3.29 6.57
C ARG A 40 -14.38 -3.50 6.41
N THR A 41 -13.62 -2.43 6.57
CA THR A 41 -12.16 -2.48 6.58
C THR A 41 -11.65 -3.40 7.71
N PRO A 42 -10.63 -4.25 7.46
CA PRO A 42 -10.06 -5.14 8.46
C PRO A 42 -9.52 -4.38 9.67
N LYS A 43 -9.60 -4.99 10.86
CA LYS A 43 -8.99 -4.43 12.08
C LYS A 43 -7.51 -4.11 11.89
N GLY A 44 -7.12 -2.94 12.37
CA GLY A 44 -5.76 -2.39 12.22
C GLY A 44 -5.58 -1.54 10.96
N TRP A 45 -6.62 -1.44 10.12
CA TRP A 45 -6.64 -0.60 8.93
C TRP A 45 -7.89 0.30 8.95
N ASP A 46 -7.71 1.53 8.49
CA ASP A 46 -8.76 2.54 8.37
C ASP A 46 -9.37 2.57 6.98
N ASN A 47 -10.65 2.93 6.91
CA ASN A 47 -11.28 3.26 5.64
C ASN A 47 -10.72 4.58 5.10
N CYS A 48 -10.04 4.50 3.97
CA CYS A 48 -9.42 5.63 3.30
C CYS A 48 -10.03 5.97 1.94
N GLY A 49 -11.17 5.35 1.59
CA GLY A 49 -11.94 5.67 0.39
C GLY A 49 -12.77 6.96 0.48
N PHE A 50 -13.60 7.15 -0.53
CA PHE A 50 -14.47 8.33 -0.69
C PHE A 50 -15.63 8.35 0.31
N GLU A 51 -15.98 9.54 0.79
CA GLU A 51 -17.20 9.73 1.57
C GLU A 51 -18.43 9.33 0.74
N GLY A 52 -19.32 8.53 1.34
CA GLY A 52 -20.54 8.04 0.69
C GLY A 52 -20.37 6.77 -0.15
N GLU A 53 -19.14 6.32 -0.41
CA GLU A 53 -18.88 5.01 -1.03
C GLU A 53 -18.64 3.92 0.03
N SER A 54 -18.73 2.65 -0.39
CA SER A 54 -18.48 1.54 0.53
C SER A 54 -17.00 1.49 0.95
N PRO A 55 -16.71 1.08 2.20
CA PRO A 55 -15.35 0.71 2.60
C PRO A 55 -14.87 -0.58 1.90
N PRO A 56 -13.55 -0.84 1.94
CA PRO A 56 -12.96 -2.13 1.58
C PRO A 56 -13.61 -3.34 2.27
N ASP A 57 -13.47 -4.51 1.64
CA ASP A 57 -14.02 -5.77 2.13
C ASP A 57 -12.96 -6.65 2.82
N VAL A 58 -13.42 -7.49 3.75
CA VAL A 58 -12.67 -8.65 4.26
C VAL A 58 -13.20 -9.90 3.55
N GLN A 59 -12.48 -10.36 2.52
CA GLN A 59 -12.89 -11.44 1.62
C GLN A 59 -12.19 -12.77 1.96
N PRO A 60 -12.79 -13.93 1.64
CA PRO A 60 -14.12 -14.12 1.08
C PRO A 60 -15.21 -13.97 2.15
N SER A 61 -16.19 -13.10 1.91
CA SER A 61 -17.27 -12.78 2.88
C SER A 61 -18.55 -13.61 2.70
N GLY A 62 -18.65 -14.37 1.60
CA GLY A 62 -19.89 -15.02 1.18
C GLY A 62 -20.82 -14.09 0.37
N GLU A 63 -20.43 -12.83 0.18
CA GLU A 63 -21.14 -11.84 -0.62
C GLU A 63 -20.44 -11.58 -1.96
N PHE A 64 -21.14 -10.95 -2.89
CA PHE A 64 -20.66 -10.54 -4.21
C PHE A 64 -20.11 -11.66 -5.12
N GLY A 65 -20.16 -12.93 -4.69
CA GLY A 65 -19.61 -14.07 -5.43
C GLY A 65 -18.09 -14.16 -5.41
N VAL A 66 -17.42 -13.51 -4.44
CA VAL A 66 -15.97 -13.64 -4.25
C VAL A 66 -15.68 -14.89 -3.42
N GLU A 67 -15.20 -15.95 -4.07
CA GLU A 67 -14.90 -17.25 -3.44
C GLU A 67 -13.38 -17.53 -3.32
N LYS A 68 -12.54 -16.56 -3.67
CA LYS A 68 -11.08 -16.72 -3.65
C LYS A 68 -10.62 -17.03 -2.22
N LYS A 69 -10.03 -18.21 -2.03
CA LYS A 69 -9.35 -18.55 -0.78
C LYS A 69 -8.17 -17.60 -0.57
N ALA A 70 -7.99 -17.11 0.66
CA ALA A 70 -6.87 -16.25 1.03
C ALA A 70 -5.53 -16.92 0.73
N ALA A 71 -4.52 -16.12 0.41
CA ALA A 71 -3.16 -16.61 0.15
C ALA A 71 -2.48 -17.05 1.46
N HIS A 72 -2.80 -16.37 2.56
CA HIS A 72 -2.39 -16.67 3.91
C HIS A 72 -3.61 -16.62 4.85
N GLY A 73 -3.64 -17.49 5.87
CA GLY A 73 -4.75 -17.50 6.82
C GLY A 73 -6.10 -17.89 6.20
N ARG A 74 -7.12 -17.06 6.43
CA ARG A 74 -8.52 -17.30 6.07
C ARG A 74 -9.14 -16.15 5.28
N THR A 75 -8.69 -14.92 5.49
CA THR A 75 -9.25 -13.72 4.83
C THR A 75 -8.17 -12.87 4.20
N CYS A 76 -8.57 -11.98 3.30
CA CYS A 76 -7.73 -11.05 2.58
C CYS A 76 -8.47 -9.73 2.38
N LEU A 77 -7.76 -8.67 2.02
CA LEU A 77 -8.34 -7.39 1.70
C LEU A 77 -8.92 -7.42 0.28
N GLY A 78 -10.17 -7.01 0.12
CA GLY A 78 -10.79 -6.73 -1.18
C GLY A 78 -10.96 -5.24 -1.39
N LEU A 79 -10.50 -4.73 -2.52
CA LEU A 79 -10.64 -3.33 -2.92
C LEU A 79 -11.26 -3.24 -4.31
N VAL A 80 -12.11 -2.23 -4.54
CA VAL A 80 -12.71 -1.97 -5.85
C VAL A 80 -12.47 -0.56 -6.39
N VAL A 81 -12.50 -0.45 -7.72
CA VAL A 81 -12.67 0.80 -8.47
C VAL A 81 -14.05 0.79 -9.14
N ARG A 82 -14.68 1.96 -9.27
CA ARG A 82 -16.07 2.10 -9.73
C ARG A 82 -16.18 2.93 -11.00
N ASP A 83 -17.22 2.67 -11.77
CA ASP A 83 -17.56 3.41 -12.99
C ASP A 83 -18.05 4.86 -12.79
N ASN A 84 -18.01 5.39 -11.56
CA ASN A 84 -18.22 6.81 -11.23
C ASN A 84 -16.93 7.54 -10.83
N ASP A 85 -15.76 7.01 -11.19
CA ASP A 85 -14.46 7.60 -10.89
C ASP A 85 -14.13 7.66 -9.39
N THR A 86 -14.57 6.64 -8.65
CA THR A 86 -14.23 6.47 -7.23
C THR A 86 -13.57 5.12 -7.01
N TRP A 87 -12.82 5.02 -5.91
CA TRP A 87 -12.06 3.83 -5.57
C TRP A 87 -11.96 3.63 -4.06
N GLU A 88 -11.55 2.44 -3.66
CA GLU A 88 -11.30 2.10 -2.28
C GLU A 88 -9.83 2.18 -1.92
N CYS A 89 -9.59 2.55 -0.66
CA CYS A 89 -8.27 2.67 -0.07
C CYS A 89 -8.35 2.23 1.40
N ALA A 90 -7.30 1.55 1.87
CA ALA A 90 -7.12 1.16 3.25
C ALA A 90 -5.79 1.73 3.75
N GLY A 91 -5.75 2.36 4.92
CA GLY A 91 -4.52 2.89 5.50
C GLY A 91 -4.24 2.35 6.90
N GLN A 92 -2.99 2.39 7.35
CA GLN A 92 -2.65 2.18 8.76
C GLN A 92 -1.49 3.05 9.23
N ALA A 93 -1.50 3.36 10.53
CA ALA A 93 -0.37 3.97 11.21
C ALA A 93 0.81 3.00 11.25
N LEU A 94 2.01 3.52 11.02
CA LEU A 94 3.25 2.78 11.16
C LEU A 94 3.81 2.96 12.57
N LYS A 95 4.29 1.87 13.17
CA LYS A 95 4.96 1.92 14.50
C LYS A 95 6.24 2.73 14.49
N GLN A 96 6.84 2.89 13.31
CA GLN A 96 8.00 3.71 13.03
C GLN A 96 7.80 4.36 11.68
N PRO A 97 8.11 5.65 11.51
CA PRO A 97 7.92 6.32 10.25
C PRO A 97 8.86 5.76 9.18
N LEU A 98 8.39 5.75 7.94
CA LEU A 98 9.28 5.75 6.79
C LEU A 98 10.19 6.97 6.89
N LEU A 99 11.47 6.81 6.58
CA LEU A 99 12.43 7.91 6.60
C LEU A 99 12.63 8.46 5.18
N ALA A 100 12.72 9.78 5.08
CA ALA A 100 13.11 10.45 3.85
C ALA A 100 14.44 9.91 3.31
N ASP A 101 14.56 9.82 1.99
CA ASP A 101 15.74 9.39 1.25
C ASP A 101 16.25 7.98 1.61
N THR A 102 15.43 7.17 2.26
CA THR A 102 15.75 5.78 2.61
C THR A 102 15.05 4.81 1.67
N CYS A 103 15.81 3.94 1.02
CA CYS A 103 15.26 2.90 0.15
C CYS A 103 14.64 1.78 1.00
N TYR A 104 13.38 1.46 0.71
CA TYR A 104 12.62 0.36 1.30
C TYR A 104 12.13 -0.62 0.25
N GLN A 105 11.82 -1.84 0.69
CA GLN A 105 11.16 -2.87 -0.08
C GLN A 105 9.93 -3.38 0.70
N LEU A 106 8.86 -3.65 -0.03
CA LEU A 106 7.65 -4.29 0.45
C LEU A 106 7.26 -5.39 -0.53
N ALA A 107 6.96 -6.57 0.00
CA ALA A 107 6.36 -7.67 -0.76
C ALA A 107 4.91 -7.89 -0.31
N PHE A 108 4.07 -8.36 -1.22
CA PHE A 108 2.69 -8.76 -0.92
C PHE A 108 2.19 -9.72 -2.00
N LYS A 109 1.13 -10.46 -1.71
CA LYS A 109 0.42 -11.25 -2.72
C LYS A 109 -0.79 -10.49 -3.21
N ALA A 110 -1.01 -10.51 -4.52
CA ALA A 110 -2.19 -9.93 -5.14
C ALA A 110 -2.74 -10.80 -6.26
N CYS A 111 -4.05 -10.70 -6.46
CA CYS A 111 -4.78 -11.21 -7.62
C CYS A 111 -6.06 -10.40 -7.81
N ARG A 112 -6.89 -10.76 -8.79
CA ARG A 112 -8.27 -10.29 -8.87
C ARG A 112 -9.25 -11.47 -8.81
N SER A 113 -10.44 -11.22 -8.30
CA SER A 113 -11.57 -12.14 -8.45
C SER A 113 -12.15 -12.03 -9.87
N GLU A 114 -12.53 -13.16 -10.47
CA GLU A 114 -13.25 -13.18 -11.74
C GLU A 114 -14.73 -12.80 -11.59
N THR A 115 -15.27 -13.03 -10.38
CA THR A 115 -16.64 -12.70 -10.00
C THR A 115 -16.60 -11.79 -8.78
N TYR A 116 -17.14 -10.59 -8.96
CA TYR A 116 -17.33 -9.61 -7.91
C TYR A 116 -18.54 -8.76 -8.30
N ILE A 117 -19.74 -9.26 -8.01
CA ILE A 117 -20.98 -8.68 -8.50
C ILE A 117 -21.54 -7.69 -7.48
N SER A 118 -21.54 -6.41 -7.86
CA SER A 118 -22.13 -5.32 -7.05
C SER A 118 -22.93 -4.37 -7.95
N LEU A 119 -23.43 -3.27 -7.40
CA LEU A 119 -24.20 -2.25 -8.14
C LEU A 119 -23.28 -1.22 -8.79
N SER A 120 -23.32 -1.15 -10.12
CA SER A 120 -22.73 -0.05 -10.90
C SER A 120 -23.27 1.29 -10.41
N ARG A 121 -22.37 2.26 -10.22
CA ARG A 121 -22.75 3.61 -9.78
C ARG A 121 -23.31 4.43 -10.94
N ALA A 122 -22.84 4.16 -12.15
CA ALA A 122 -23.35 4.81 -13.36
C ALA A 122 -24.79 4.38 -13.72
N THR A 123 -25.16 3.12 -13.47
CA THR A 123 -26.43 2.54 -13.97
C THR A 123 -27.39 2.05 -12.89
N ASN A 124 -26.94 1.89 -11.64
CA ASN A 124 -27.67 1.23 -10.54
C ASN A 124 -28.10 -0.21 -10.86
N GLN A 125 -27.49 -0.85 -11.87
CA GLN A 125 -27.70 -2.26 -12.20
C GLN A 125 -26.55 -3.11 -11.67
N ARG A 126 -26.81 -4.42 -11.50
CA ARG A 126 -25.76 -5.37 -11.16
C ARG A 126 -24.70 -5.39 -12.26
N ALA A 127 -23.45 -5.20 -11.89
CA ALA A 127 -22.29 -5.26 -12.76
C ALA A 127 -21.23 -6.14 -12.12
N ASN A 128 -20.40 -6.77 -12.96
CA ASN A 128 -19.23 -7.50 -12.50
C ASN A 128 -18.02 -6.57 -12.47
N TYR A 129 -17.38 -6.48 -11.31
CA TYR A 129 -16.21 -5.64 -11.06
C TYR A 129 -14.94 -6.37 -11.46
N ASN A 130 -14.87 -6.91 -12.68
CA ASN A 130 -13.82 -7.86 -13.07
C ASN A 130 -12.74 -7.29 -13.99
N THR A 131 -12.77 -5.99 -14.27
CA THR A 131 -11.71 -5.33 -15.03
C THR A 131 -10.46 -5.16 -14.14
N PRO A 132 -9.25 -5.52 -14.60
CA PRO A 132 -8.03 -5.36 -13.81
C PRO A 132 -7.85 -3.92 -13.33
N ALA A 133 -7.55 -3.73 -12.04
CA ALA A 133 -7.12 -2.47 -11.45
C ALA A 133 -5.65 -2.55 -11.05
N VAL A 134 -5.03 -1.40 -10.76
CA VAL A 134 -3.68 -1.33 -10.20
C VAL A 134 -3.74 -1.19 -8.69
N ILE A 135 -2.65 -1.55 -8.01
CA ILE A 135 -2.47 -1.26 -6.59
C ILE A 135 -1.44 -0.14 -6.48
N ARG A 136 -1.80 0.92 -5.77
CA ARG A 136 -0.90 2.01 -5.38
C ARG A 136 -0.56 1.92 -3.92
N ILE A 137 0.70 2.17 -3.62
CA ILE A 137 1.23 2.27 -2.26
C ILE A 137 1.55 3.73 -2.02
N TRP A 138 0.97 4.32 -0.98
CA TRP A 138 1.25 5.69 -0.59
C TRP A 138 1.84 5.79 0.80
N GLY A 139 2.73 6.76 0.98
CA GLY A 139 3.16 7.26 2.28
C GLY A 139 2.45 8.57 2.57
N GLY A 140 2.05 8.79 3.82
CA GLY A 140 1.45 10.04 4.23
C GLY A 140 1.38 10.20 5.74
N TYR A 141 0.39 10.95 6.19
CA TYR A 141 0.05 11.17 7.59
C TYR A 141 -1.42 10.81 7.82
N GLU A 142 -1.84 10.61 9.06
CA GLU A 142 -3.23 10.24 9.41
C GLU A 142 -4.26 11.28 8.90
N ASP A 143 -3.91 12.57 8.92
CA ASP A 143 -4.76 13.65 8.44
C ASP A 143 -4.70 13.78 6.91
N LYS A 144 -5.86 13.63 6.24
CA LYS A 144 -5.98 13.55 4.78
C LYS A 144 -6.11 14.90 4.07
N GLU A 145 -5.80 16.01 4.73
CA GLU A 145 -5.82 17.34 4.12
C GLU A 145 -4.68 17.54 3.09
N LYS A 146 -4.87 16.98 1.89
CA LYS A 146 -4.30 17.22 0.53
C LYS A 146 -2.81 17.55 0.30
N ASP A 147 -2.06 18.02 1.29
CA ASP A 147 -0.63 18.25 1.24
C ASP A 147 0.04 17.30 2.23
N GLY A 148 0.79 16.31 1.73
CA GLY A 148 1.51 15.37 2.59
C GLY A 148 1.43 13.90 2.20
N PHE A 149 0.89 13.57 1.02
CA PHE A 149 0.89 12.20 0.49
C PHE A 149 1.89 12.07 -0.66
N GLU A 150 2.59 10.95 -0.71
CA GLU A 150 3.50 10.59 -1.79
C GLU A 150 3.16 9.19 -2.31
N MET A 151 3.02 9.06 -3.62
CA MET A 151 2.88 7.75 -4.26
C MET A 151 4.24 7.10 -4.28
N LEU A 152 4.41 6.08 -3.45
CA LEU A 152 5.68 5.36 -3.28
C LEU A 152 5.87 4.33 -4.38
N ALA A 153 4.81 3.63 -4.76
CA ALA A 153 4.84 2.63 -5.83
C ALA A 153 3.47 2.43 -6.47
N GLU A 154 3.46 1.92 -7.69
CA GLU A 154 2.27 1.47 -8.42
C GLU A 154 2.58 0.15 -9.14
N THR A 155 1.66 -0.81 -9.11
CA THR A 155 1.78 -2.05 -9.87
C THR A 155 1.34 -1.86 -11.32
N ALA A 156 1.77 -2.75 -12.22
CA ALA A 156 1.01 -2.99 -13.44
C ALA A 156 -0.42 -3.49 -13.08
N PRO A 157 -1.41 -3.41 -14.00
CA PRO A 157 -2.75 -3.91 -13.75
C PRO A 157 -2.73 -5.38 -13.32
N VAL A 158 -3.39 -5.69 -12.19
CA VAL A 158 -3.44 -7.03 -11.60
C VAL A 158 -4.43 -7.88 -12.39
N ALA A 159 -3.94 -8.48 -13.48
CA ALA A 159 -4.77 -9.26 -14.40
C ALA A 159 -4.92 -10.73 -13.98
N ASN A 160 -3.96 -11.24 -13.20
CA ASN A 160 -3.89 -12.61 -12.70
C ASN A 160 -5.03 -12.91 -11.72
N THR A 161 -5.59 -14.12 -11.84
CA THR A 161 -6.65 -14.61 -10.96
C THR A 161 -6.11 -15.53 -9.88
N ASP A 162 -4.92 -16.11 -10.09
CA ASP A 162 -4.16 -16.81 -9.05
C ASP A 162 -3.28 -15.84 -8.28
N TRP A 163 -3.07 -16.10 -6.99
CA TRP A 163 -2.19 -15.30 -6.15
C TRP A 163 -0.77 -15.27 -6.73
N GLN A 164 -0.27 -14.06 -6.96
CA GLN A 164 1.12 -13.82 -7.35
C GLN A 164 1.78 -12.90 -6.34
N GLU A 165 3.07 -13.11 -6.11
CA GLU A 165 3.86 -12.24 -5.26
C GLU A 165 4.33 -11.02 -6.07
N TYR A 166 4.12 -9.84 -5.50
CA TYR A 166 4.58 -8.55 -5.98
C TYR A 166 5.65 -8.05 -5.02
N ARG A 167 6.68 -7.40 -5.59
CA ARG A 167 7.74 -6.73 -4.83
C ARG A 167 7.90 -5.33 -5.37
N VAL A 168 7.77 -4.34 -4.50
CA VAL A 168 8.00 -2.94 -4.82
C VAL A 168 9.17 -2.43 -4.01
N ALA A 169 9.97 -1.54 -4.60
CA ALA A 169 11.00 -0.79 -3.92
C ALA A 169 10.69 0.70 -4.09
N PHE A 170 10.84 1.46 -3.02
CA PHE A 170 10.51 2.89 -3.01
C PHE A 170 11.42 3.65 -2.07
N THR A 171 11.62 4.93 -2.36
CA THR A 171 12.44 5.86 -1.56
C THR A 171 11.60 7.11 -1.29
N PRO A 172 11.00 7.24 -0.11
CA PRO A 172 10.17 8.39 0.24
C PRO A 172 10.97 9.69 0.20
N THR A 173 10.36 10.76 -0.28
CA THR A 173 10.96 12.11 -0.27
C THR A 173 10.82 12.83 1.08
N ALA A 174 9.91 12.36 1.93
CA ALA A 174 9.70 12.85 3.28
C ALA A 174 9.53 11.69 4.27
N ALA A 175 9.50 12.00 5.56
CA ALA A 175 9.16 11.02 6.57
C ALA A 175 7.64 10.85 6.65
N TYR A 176 7.15 9.61 6.66
CA TYR A 176 5.71 9.30 6.68
C TYR A 176 5.40 8.30 7.78
N ASP A 177 4.40 8.58 8.60
CA ASP A 177 3.94 7.71 9.69
C ASP A 177 2.68 6.91 9.35
N TYR A 178 2.19 7.03 8.12
CA TYR A 178 1.06 6.28 7.60
C TYR A 178 1.38 5.61 6.27
N LEU A 179 0.87 4.39 6.08
CA LEU A 179 0.93 3.65 4.81
C LEU A 179 -0.49 3.41 4.29
N TYR A 180 -0.67 3.57 2.99
CA TYR A 180 -1.95 3.33 2.32
C TYR A 180 -1.82 2.32 1.18
N LEU A 181 -2.85 1.47 1.06
CA LEU A 181 -3.09 0.56 -0.04
C LEU A 181 -4.33 1.02 -0.79
N GLU A 182 -4.15 1.44 -2.03
CA GLU A 182 -5.19 2.00 -2.87
C GLU A 182 -5.39 1.13 -4.10
N ALA A 183 -6.65 0.79 -4.40
CA ALA A 183 -6.99 0.31 -5.73
C ALA A 183 -7.17 1.52 -6.66
N TYR A 184 -6.64 1.46 -7.87
CA TYR A 184 -6.80 2.57 -8.82
C TYR A 184 -6.99 2.09 -10.26
N PHE A 185 -7.48 2.99 -11.10
CA PHE A 185 -7.72 2.72 -12.51
C PHE A 185 -6.41 2.53 -13.29
N ASP A 186 -6.41 1.57 -14.21
CA ASP A 186 -5.41 1.43 -15.25
C ASP A 186 -5.41 2.68 -16.14
N GLN A 187 -4.33 3.46 -16.09
CA GLN A 187 -4.17 4.70 -16.85
C GLN A 187 -4.13 4.48 -18.37
N GLY A 188 -4.00 3.24 -18.84
CA GLY A 188 -4.18 2.88 -20.24
C GLY A 188 -5.63 2.93 -20.72
N ARG A 189 -6.60 3.12 -19.81
CA ARG A 189 -8.04 3.15 -20.13
C ARG A 189 -8.60 4.57 -19.99
N PRO A 190 -9.39 5.04 -20.97
CA PRO A 190 -9.85 6.43 -20.99
C PRO A 190 -11.10 6.71 -20.14
N ILE A 191 -11.76 5.69 -19.59
CA ILE A 191 -13.06 5.82 -18.92
C ILE A 191 -13.02 4.99 -17.62
N PRO A 192 -13.57 5.51 -16.50
CA PRO A 192 -13.77 4.74 -15.27
C PRO A 192 -14.54 3.44 -15.52
N TYR A 193 -14.22 2.42 -14.73
CA TYR A 193 -14.79 1.09 -14.90
C TYR A 193 -14.93 0.39 -13.55
N ASN A 194 -15.68 -0.72 -13.54
CA ASN A 194 -15.83 -1.57 -12.37
C ASN A 194 -14.71 -2.62 -12.36
N GLY A 195 -13.84 -2.57 -11.36
CA GLY A 195 -12.68 -3.44 -11.21
C GLY A 195 -12.43 -3.82 -9.77
N ASN A 196 -11.64 -4.88 -9.54
CA ASN A 196 -11.27 -5.32 -8.21
C ASN A 196 -9.81 -5.77 -8.15
N VAL A 197 -9.25 -5.68 -6.95
CA VAL A 197 -8.02 -6.35 -6.55
C VAL A 197 -8.20 -6.97 -5.17
N LEU A 198 -7.57 -8.12 -4.97
CA LEU A 198 -7.44 -8.77 -3.67
C LEU A 198 -5.96 -8.70 -3.26
N VAL A 199 -5.71 -8.34 -2.01
CA VAL A 199 -4.36 -8.19 -1.43
C VAL A 199 -4.25 -9.00 -0.16
N ASP A 200 -3.13 -9.69 0.00
CA ASP A 200 -2.86 -10.54 1.16
C ASP A 200 -1.35 -10.62 1.44
N GLU A 201 -0.99 -11.09 2.63
CA GLU A 201 0.36 -11.45 3.05
C GLU A 201 1.41 -10.36 2.76
N LEU A 202 1.17 -9.15 3.28
CA LEU A 202 2.17 -8.10 3.28
C LEU A 202 3.39 -8.56 4.09
N SER A 203 4.59 -8.34 3.55
CA SER A 203 5.80 -8.45 4.34
C SER A 203 5.95 -7.26 5.30
N ALA A 204 6.92 -7.35 6.21
CA ALA A 204 7.47 -6.13 6.79
C ALA A 204 8.01 -5.20 5.68
N ILE A 205 7.98 -3.90 5.92
CA ILE A 205 8.71 -2.95 5.09
C ILE A 205 10.17 -2.99 5.53
N VAL A 206 11.05 -3.45 4.65
CA VAL A 206 12.47 -3.66 4.97
C VAL A 206 13.34 -2.66 4.22
N PRO A 207 14.36 -2.04 4.83
CA PRO A 207 15.32 -1.26 4.09
C PRO A 207 16.05 -2.10 3.04
N CYS A 208 16.29 -1.52 1.87
CA CYS A 208 16.97 -2.21 0.77
C CYS A 208 18.37 -2.72 1.15
N SER A 209 19.03 -2.06 2.11
CA SER A 209 20.33 -2.48 2.67
C SER A 209 20.26 -3.78 3.49
N LEU A 210 19.09 -4.13 4.02
CA LEU A 210 18.83 -5.37 4.76
C LEU A 210 18.23 -6.46 3.86
N GLY A 211 17.68 -6.09 2.69
CA GLY A 211 17.11 -7.02 1.70
C GLY A 211 18.13 -7.66 0.74
N GLY A 212 19.43 -7.55 1.02
CA GLY A 212 20.50 -7.95 0.10
C GLY A 212 21.00 -9.40 0.24
N LYS A 213 20.23 -10.35 -0.33
CA LYS A 213 20.66 -11.45 -1.24
C LYS A 213 19.56 -12.50 -1.37
#